data_AF-A0A9E6F2W5-F1
#
_entry.id   AF-A0A9E6F2W5-F1
#
_cell.length_a   1.000
_cell.length_b   1.000
_cell.length_c   1.000
_cell.angle_alpha   90.00
_cell.angle_beta   90.00
_cell.angle_gamma   90.00
#
_symmetry.space_group_name_H-M   'P 1'
#
loop_
_entity.id
_entity.type
_entity.pdbx_description
1 polymer ?
#
loop_
_entity_poly.entity_id
_entity_poly.type
_entity_poly.pdbx_seq_one_letter_code
_entity_poly.pdbx_strand_id
1 'polypeptide(L)'
;MKFYSKVILICTVVLFFFNDNAFPQIVKPGDYNTFSAGIKAGILTFYGDVRQLKYSPDNKYKKTNTGFGFEFTKNFNNIFGVKADFLMGGLSGSTPYMNLHFNSNIIEYSASGIINLNDLISFYPIHDKHVNVYAMAGFGIVGFRSKVSTFD
;
A
#
# COMPACT_ATOMS: atom_id res chain seq x y z
N MET A 1 7.44 22.83 18.31
CA MET A 1 6.00 22.91 18.69
C MET A 1 5.04 23.25 17.55
N LYS A 2 5.37 24.13 16.60
CA LYS A 2 4.42 24.59 15.54
C LYS A 2 4.01 23.53 14.50
N PHE A 3 4.79 22.46 14.31
CA PHE A 3 4.49 21.41 13.32
C PHE A 3 3.42 20.42 13.82
N TYR A 4 3.54 19.94 15.06
CA TYR A 4 2.58 19.01 15.68
C TYR A 4 1.17 19.60 15.79
N SER A 5 1.05 20.91 16.07
CA SER A 5 -0.24 21.61 16.13
C SER A 5 -0.97 21.61 14.78
N LYS A 6 -0.25 21.72 13.65
CA LYS A 6 -0.85 21.70 12.32
C LYS A 6 -1.32 20.29 11.91
N VAL A 7 -0.56 19.26 12.27
CA VAL A 7 -0.92 17.85 12.01
C VAL A 7 -2.17 17.46 12.81
N ILE A 8 -2.24 17.86 14.08
CA ILE A 8 -3.42 17.58 14.93
C ILE A 8 -4.67 18.27 14.38
N LEU A 9 -4.55 19.53 13.93
CA LEU A 9 -5.65 20.28 13.32
C LEU A 9 -6.16 19.61 12.04
N ILE A 10 -5.25 19.13 11.19
CA ILE A 10 -5.63 18.41 9.96
C ILE A 10 -6.38 17.12 10.30
N CYS A 11 -5.88 16.33 11.26
CA CYS A 11 -6.58 15.11 11.69
C CYS A 11 -7.97 15.39 12.29
N THR A 12 -8.13 16.47 13.07
CA THR A 12 -9.44 16.83 13.65
C THR A 12 -10.42 17.31 12.60
N VAL A 13 -9.97 18.10 11.62
CA VAL A 13 -10.80 18.55 10.51
C VAL A 13 -11.26 17.36 9.65
N VAL A 14 -10.36 16.42 9.35
CA VAL A 14 -10.68 15.19 8.62
C VAL A 14 -11.72 14.36 9.37
N LEU A 15 -11.57 14.18 10.68
CA LEU A 15 -12.54 13.42 11.50
C LEU A 15 -13.92 14.11 11.60
N PHE A 16 -13.98 15.44 11.51
CA PHE A 16 -15.25 16.18 11.55
C PHE A 16 -16.03 16.08 10.23
N PHE A 17 -15.35 16.10 9.08
CA PHE A 17 -16.00 16.03 7.76
C PHE A 17 -16.43 14.62 7.34
N PHE A 18 -16.00 13.57 8.04
CA PHE A 18 -16.46 12.18 7.82
C PHE A 18 -17.61 11.76 8.75
N ASN A 19 -18.37 12.69 9.32
CA ASN A 19 -19.66 12.40 9.97
C ASN A 19 -20.77 12.27 8.94
N ASP A 20 -20.64 11.32 8.01
CA ASP A 20 -21.80 10.87 7.24
C ASP A 20 -22.55 9.81 8.03
N ASN A 21 -23.88 9.91 7.97
CA ASN A 21 -24.82 8.91 8.45
C ASN A 21 -24.50 7.58 7.76
N ALA A 22 -23.74 6.72 8.43
CA ALA A 22 -23.48 5.37 7.98
C ALA A 22 -24.82 4.62 7.99
N PHE A 23 -25.50 4.58 6.86
CA PHE A 23 -26.62 3.66 6.67
C PHE A 23 -26.06 2.25 6.87
N PRO A 24 -26.58 1.47 7.83
CA PRO A 24 -26.16 0.09 7.98
C PRO A 24 -26.45 -0.61 6.65
N GLN A 25 -25.40 -1.12 6.01
CA GLN A 25 -25.55 -1.88 4.79
C GLN A 25 -26.35 -3.13 5.16
N ILE A 26 -27.62 -3.21 4.72
CA ILE A 26 -28.42 -4.43 4.86
C ILE A 26 -27.85 -5.42 3.84
N VAL A 27 -26.77 -6.10 4.23
CA VAL A 27 -26.18 -7.17 3.43
C VAL A 27 -27.16 -8.34 3.49
N LYS A 28 -27.86 -8.59 2.38
CA LYS A 28 -28.65 -9.81 2.27
C LYS A 28 -27.69 -11.01 2.31
N PRO A 29 -28.02 -12.11 3.00
CA PRO A 29 -27.23 -13.33 2.93
C PRO A 29 -27.08 -13.73 1.45
N GLY A 30 -25.85 -13.74 0.94
CA GLY A 30 -25.56 -14.03 -0.47
C GLY A 30 -25.21 -12.82 -1.35
N ASP A 31 -25.26 -11.59 -0.84
CA ASP A 31 -24.84 -10.40 -1.60
C ASP A 31 -23.33 -10.18 -1.51
N TYR A 32 -22.60 -10.90 -2.36
CA TYR A 32 -21.13 -10.88 -2.39
C TYR A 32 -20.55 -9.82 -3.33
N ASN A 33 -21.41 -9.02 -3.96
CA ASN A 33 -21.04 -8.02 -4.97
C ASN A 33 -20.53 -6.72 -4.34
N THR A 34 -19.52 -6.81 -3.47
CA THR A 34 -19.07 -5.68 -2.65
C THR A 34 -18.04 -4.83 -3.38
N PHE A 35 -18.18 -3.51 -3.27
CA PHE A 35 -17.18 -2.55 -3.68
C PHE A 35 -16.57 -1.91 -2.44
N SER A 36 -15.25 -1.88 -2.38
CA SER A 36 -14.49 -1.35 -1.26
C SER A 36 -13.43 -0.38 -1.76
N ALA A 37 -13.18 0.68 -1.02
CA ALA A 37 -12.09 1.61 -1.26
C ALA A 37 -11.25 1.75 0.01
N GLY A 38 -9.94 1.89 -0.15
CA GLY A 38 -8.99 1.99 0.95
C GLY A 38 -7.87 2.97 0.65
N ILE A 39 -7.24 3.47 1.70
CA ILE A 39 -6.02 4.27 1.64
C ILE A 39 -4.86 3.48 2.23
N LYS A 40 -3.68 3.65 1.67
CA LYS A 40 -2.44 3.01 2.11
C LYS A 40 -1.42 4.09 2.42
N ALA A 41 -0.65 3.91 3.48
CA ALA A 41 0.53 4.71 3.76
C ALA A 41 1.58 3.79 4.39
N GLY A 42 2.84 3.96 4.02
CA GLY A 42 3.86 3.05 4.51
C GLY A 42 5.27 3.40 4.05
N ILE A 43 6.18 2.51 4.42
CA ILE A 43 7.58 2.58 4.07
C ILE A 43 7.80 1.88 2.73
N LEU A 44 8.47 2.56 1.80
CA LEU A 44 8.91 2.03 0.52
C LEU A 44 10.39 1.67 0.61
N THR A 45 10.72 0.44 0.20
CA THR A 45 12.08 -0.07 0.22
C THR A 45 12.46 -0.60 -1.15
N PHE A 46 13.58 -0.14 -1.70
CA PHE A 46 14.12 -0.65 -2.96
C PHE A 46 14.91 -1.94 -2.71
N TYR A 47 14.74 -2.95 -3.56
CA TYR A 47 15.55 -4.17 -3.58
C TYR A 47 16.10 -4.35 -5.00
N GLY A 48 17.39 -4.06 -5.20
CA GLY A 48 18.07 -4.18 -6.49
C GLY A 48 19.56 -3.88 -6.34
N ASP A 49 20.30 -3.84 -7.45
CA ASP A 49 21.78 -3.83 -7.47
C ASP A 49 22.41 -2.63 -6.75
N VAL A 50 21.73 -1.48 -6.74
CA VAL A 50 22.19 -0.24 -6.07
C VAL A 50 21.77 -0.22 -4.58
N ARG A 51 21.65 -1.39 -3.94
CA ARG A 51 21.35 -1.51 -2.51
C ARG A 51 22.43 -2.27 -1.78
N GLN A 52 22.94 -1.67 -0.72
CA GLN A 52 23.77 -2.35 0.26
C GLN A 52 22.96 -3.39 1.05
N LEU A 53 23.21 -4.68 0.80
CA LEU A 53 22.58 -5.83 1.48
C LEU A 53 23.07 -6.06 2.92
N LYS A 54 24.17 -5.42 3.33
CA LYS A 54 24.72 -5.60 4.68
C LYS A 54 23.99 -4.72 5.70
N TYR A 55 23.32 -5.36 6.65
CA TYR A 55 22.80 -4.73 7.86
C TYR A 55 24.00 -4.24 8.70
N SER A 56 24.27 -2.94 8.68
CA SER A 56 25.19 -2.29 9.60
C SER A 56 24.40 -1.27 10.42
N PRO A 57 24.51 -1.27 11.76
CA PRO A 57 23.81 -0.30 12.61
C PRO A 57 24.25 1.15 12.37
N ASP A 58 25.41 1.35 11.72
CA ASP A 58 25.98 2.67 11.37
C ASP A 58 25.58 3.15 9.96
N ASN A 59 24.58 2.52 9.33
CA ASN A 59 24.30 2.71 7.92
C ASN A 59 23.51 4.01 7.64
N LYS A 60 24.23 5.15 7.65
CA LYS A 60 23.75 6.49 7.23
C LYS A 60 23.16 6.53 5.82
N TYR A 61 23.38 5.46 5.03
CA TYR A 61 23.00 5.38 3.63
C TYR A 61 21.73 4.55 3.38
N LYS A 62 21.14 3.94 4.42
CA LYS A 62 19.82 3.30 4.34
C LYS A 62 18.74 4.38 4.34
N LYS A 63 18.45 4.94 3.16
CA LYS A 63 17.34 5.88 2.99
C LYS A 63 16.04 5.11 2.86
N THR A 64 15.27 5.14 3.94
CA THR A 64 13.89 4.66 4.00
C THR A 64 12.98 5.78 3.52
N ASN A 65 12.30 5.58 2.40
CA ASN A 65 11.34 6.55 1.90
C ASN A 65 9.92 6.10 2.27
N THR A 66 8.98 7.03 2.25
CA THR A 66 7.56 6.74 2.49
C THR A 66 6.77 6.90 1.21
N GLY A 67 5.60 6.27 1.20
CA GLY A 67 4.63 6.37 0.12
C GLY A 67 3.22 6.32 0.67
N PHE A 68 2.29 6.73 -0.18
CA PHE A 68 0.86 6.60 0.05
C PHE A 68 0.18 6.08 -1.21
N GLY A 69 -1.02 5.54 -1.05
CA GLY A 69 -1.74 4.94 -2.15
C GLY A 69 -3.23 4.82 -1.89
N PHE A 70 -3.94 4.49 -2.95
CA PHE A 70 -5.36 4.18 -2.93
C PHE A 70 -5.55 2.76 -3.45
N GLU A 71 -6.50 2.04 -2.85
CA GLU A 71 -6.90 0.70 -3.26
C GLU A 71 -8.41 0.73 -3.56
N PHE A 72 -8.80 0.11 -4.66
CA PHE A 72 -10.19 -0.17 -4.99
C PHE A 72 -10.35 -1.65 -5.23
N THR A 73 -11.29 -2.28 -4.52
CA THR A 73 -11.54 -3.72 -4.59
C THR A 73 -13.00 -3.96 -4.96
N LYS A 74 -13.21 -4.81 -5.96
CA LYS A 74 -14.52 -5.30 -6.37
C LYS A 74 -14.55 -6.81 -6.19
N ASN A 75 -15.35 -7.30 -5.25
CA ASN A 75 -15.61 -8.72 -5.10
C ASN A 75 -16.81 -9.10 -5.97
N PHE A 76 -16.67 -10.20 -6.71
CA PHE A 76 -17.75 -10.75 -7.53
C PHE A 76 -18.49 -11.86 -6.77
N ASN A 77 -17.76 -12.61 -5.94
CA ASN A 77 -18.30 -13.59 -5.00
C ASN A 77 -17.44 -13.63 -3.72
N ASN A 78 -17.73 -14.54 -2.79
CA ASN A 78 -16.98 -14.68 -1.53
C ASN A 78 -15.52 -15.15 -1.73
N ILE A 79 -15.19 -15.72 -2.89
CA ILE A 79 -13.87 -16.28 -3.20
C ILE A 79 -13.07 -15.35 -4.10
N PHE A 80 -13.67 -14.76 -5.13
CA PHE A 80 -12.99 -14.06 -6.21
C PHE A 80 -13.36 -12.58 -6.27
N GLY A 81 -12.34 -11.76 -6.49
CA GLY A 81 -12.50 -10.35 -6.79
C GLY A 81 -11.38 -9.83 -7.69
N VAL A 82 -11.47 -8.55 -8.01
CA VAL A 82 -10.43 -7.78 -8.67
C VAL A 82 -10.09 -6.57 -7.82
N LYS A 83 -8.81 -6.22 -7.80
CA LYS A 83 -8.27 -5.08 -7.09
C LYS A 83 -7.47 -4.19 -8.03
N ALA A 84 -7.69 -2.89 -7.93
CA ALA A 84 -6.87 -1.87 -8.55
C ALA A 84 -6.15 -1.08 -7.46
N ASP A 85 -4.85 -0.89 -7.65
CA ASP A 85 -3.95 -0.24 -6.71
C ASP A 85 -3.26 0.94 -7.40
N PHE A 86 -3.18 2.05 -6.67
CA PHE A 86 -2.42 3.22 -7.08
C PHE A 86 -1.49 3.62 -5.94
N LEU A 87 -0.20 3.78 -6.23
CA LEU A 87 0.80 4.10 -5.22
C LEU A 87 1.70 5.22 -5.72
N MET A 88 2.00 6.17 -4.84
CA MET A 88 2.99 7.19 -5.10
C MET A 88 3.90 7.40 -3.89
N GLY A 89 5.18 7.65 -4.15
CA GLY A 89 6.14 7.85 -3.08
C GLY A 89 7.57 7.93 -3.56
N GLY A 90 8.49 7.92 -2.60
CA GLY A 90 9.92 7.92 -2.88
C GLY A 90 10.50 6.51 -2.86
N LEU A 91 11.52 6.27 -3.68
CA LEU A 91 12.45 5.15 -3.57
C LEU A 91 13.87 5.68 -3.55
N SER A 92 14.71 5.08 -2.73
CA SER A 92 16.11 5.44 -2.64
C SER A 92 16.97 4.23 -2.33
N GLY A 93 18.22 4.29 -2.77
CA GLY A 93 19.22 3.27 -2.53
C GLY A 93 20.61 3.85 -2.63
N SER A 94 21.57 3.10 -2.09
CA SER A 94 22.97 3.49 -2.03
C SER A 94 23.86 2.25 -2.01
N THR A 95 25.01 2.38 -2.66
CA THR A 95 26.09 1.40 -2.64
C THR A 95 27.40 2.12 -2.37
N PRO A 96 27.81 2.23 -1.08
CA PRO A 96 29.02 2.95 -0.70
C PRO A 96 30.31 2.41 -1.35
N TYR A 97 30.40 1.10 -1.59
CA TYR A 97 31.57 0.50 -2.27
C TYR A 97 31.78 1.03 -3.70
N MET A 98 30.70 1.37 -4.41
CA MET A 98 30.75 1.96 -5.75
C MET A 98 30.61 3.48 -5.73
N ASN A 99 30.53 4.08 -4.54
CA ASN A 99 30.24 5.50 -4.34
C ASN A 99 28.95 5.99 -5.02
N LEU A 100 27.94 5.13 -5.21
CA LEU A 100 26.70 5.46 -5.92
C LEU A 100 25.51 5.60 -4.98
N HIS A 101 24.64 6.55 -5.26
CA HIS A 101 23.31 6.62 -4.66
C HIS A 101 22.28 7.09 -5.68
N PHE A 102 21.02 6.71 -5.42
CA PHE A 102 19.91 7.21 -6.21
C PHE A 102 18.74 7.64 -5.33
N ASN A 103 18.00 8.61 -5.83
CA ASN A 103 16.71 9.02 -5.29
C ASN A 103 15.73 9.12 -6.45
N SER A 104 14.57 8.51 -6.27
CA SER A 104 13.54 8.40 -7.29
C SER A 104 12.18 8.68 -6.70
N ASN A 105 11.36 9.41 -7.45
CA ASN A 105 9.93 9.45 -7.20
C ASN A 105 9.27 8.41 -8.09
N ILE A 106 8.35 7.65 -7.53
CA ILE A 106 7.59 6.61 -8.22
C ILE A 106 6.10 6.89 -8.20
N ILE A 107 5.46 6.50 -9.29
CA ILE A 107 4.01 6.37 -9.41
C ILE A 107 3.76 4.99 -10.00
N GLU A 108 2.97 4.18 -9.31
CA GLU A 108 2.62 2.82 -9.69
C GLU A 108 1.11 2.69 -9.84
N TYR A 109 0.70 2.02 -10.92
CA TYR A 109 -0.66 1.58 -11.15
C TYR A 109 -0.62 0.05 -11.31
N SER A 110 -1.43 -0.67 -10.55
CA SER A 110 -1.50 -2.14 -10.67
C SER A 110 -2.93 -2.65 -10.59
N ALA A 111 -3.15 -3.78 -11.24
CA ALA A 111 -4.42 -4.50 -11.27
C ALA A 111 -4.15 -5.97 -10.96
N SER A 112 -4.90 -6.54 -10.02
CA SER A 112 -4.72 -7.92 -9.56
C SER A 112 -6.06 -8.62 -9.41
N GLY A 113 -6.11 -9.89 -9.81
CA GLY A 113 -7.14 -10.82 -9.34
C GLY A 113 -6.84 -11.21 -7.89
N ILE A 114 -7.88 -11.29 -7.07
CA ILE A 114 -7.78 -11.66 -5.65
C ILE A 114 -8.61 -12.91 -5.38
N ILE A 115 -8.05 -13.81 -4.59
CA ILE A 115 -8.68 -15.04 -4.14
C ILE A 115 -8.68 -15.03 -2.61
N ASN A 116 -9.85 -15.09 -2.00
CA ASN A 116 -10.04 -15.24 -0.57
C ASN A 116 -9.82 -16.70 -0.17
N LEU A 117 -8.68 -16.99 0.45
CA LEU A 117 -8.29 -18.35 0.83
C LEU A 117 -9.15 -18.88 1.97
N ASN A 118 -9.67 -18.00 2.84
CA ASN A 118 -10.56 -18.40 3.93
C ASN A 118 -11.88 -18.98 3.39
N ASP A 119 -12.38 -18.47 2.28
CA ASP A 119 -13.60 -18.97 1.62
C ASP A 119 -13.32 -20.09 0.61
N LEU A 120 -12.09 -20.18 0.10
CA LEU A 120 -11.69 -21.27 -0.79
C LEU A 120 -11.52 -22.60 -0.03
N ILE A 121 -10.92 -22.55 1.17
CA ILE A 121 -10.58 -23.76 1.95
C ILE A 121 -11.73 -24.17 2.88
N SER A 122 -12.56 -23.22 3.33
CA SER A 122 -13.67 -23.52 4.22
C SER A 122 -14.84 -24.13 3.45
N PHE A 123 -15.24 -25.36 3.82
CA PHE A 123 -16.43 -26.02 3.26
C PHE A 123 -17.74 -25.31 3.62
N TYR A 124 -17.74 -24.42 4.63
CA TYR A 124 -18.89 -23.63 5.04
C TYR A 124 -18.57 -22.12 5.02
N PRO A 125 -19.47 -21.27 4.49
CA PRO A 125 -19.30 -19.82 4.51
C PRO A 125 -19.46 -19.29 5.94
N ILE A 126 -18.32 -19.03 6.59
CA ILE A 126 -18.28 -18.40 7.92
C ILE A 126 -18.69 -16.94 7.74
N HIS A 127 -19.84 -16.56 8.31
CA HIS A 127 -20.42 -15.22 8.15
C HIS A 127 -19.69 -14.13 8.95
N ASP A 128 -19.05 -14.48 10.07
CA ASP A 128 -18.34 -13.53 10.94
C ASP A 128 -16.83 -13.75 10.89
N LYS A 129 -16.18 -13.21 9.84
CA LYS A 129 -14.71 -13.23 9.73
C LYS A 129 -14.13 -11.86 10.08
N HIS A 130 -13.40 -11.81 11.19
CA HIS A 130 -12.61 -10.62 11.54
C HIS A 130 -11.25 -10.56 10.82
N VAL A 131 -10.77 -11.69 10.31
CA VAL A 131 -9.48 -11.83 9.66
C VAL A 131 -9.65 -12.60 8.35
N ASN A 132 -9.11 -12.05 7.27
CA ASN A 132 -9.12 -12.67 5.94
C ASN A 132 -7.69 -12.76 5.38
N VAL A 133 -7.43 -13.86 4.69
CA VAL A 133 -6.18 -14.15 3.98
C VAL A 133 -6.49 -14.19 2.49
N TYR A 134 -5.78 -13.36 1.73
CA TYR A 134 -5.95 -13.25 0.29
C TYR A 134 -4.70 -13.71 -0.44
N ALA A 135 -4.86 -14.52 -1.48
CA ALA A 135 -3.88 -14.69 -2.53
C ALA A 135 -4.18 -13.68 -3.64
N MET A 136 -3.16 -13.08 -4.22
CA MET A 136 -3.32 -12.06 -5.26
C MET A 136 -2.30 -12.29 -6.37
N ALA A 137 -2.74 -12.14 -7.62
CA ALA A 137 -1.86 -12.21 -8.79
C ALA A 137 -2.32 -11.18 -9.82
N GLY A 138 -1.37 -10.50 -10.45
CA GLY A 138 -1.70 -9.35 -11.29
C GLY A 138 -0.51 -8.78 -12.04
N PHE A 139 -0.75 -7.64 -12.66
CA PHE A 139 0.24 -6.87 -13.40
C PHE A 139 0.20 -5.41 -12.96
N GLY A 140 1.32 -4.72 -13.11
CA GLY A 140 1.44 -3.32 -12.76
C GLY A 140 2.45 -2.59 -13.64
N ILE A 141 2.26 -1.28 -13.75
CA ILE A 141 3.14 -0.37 -14.47
C ILE A 141 3.68 0.63 -13.46
N VAL A 142 5.01 0.73 -13.41
CA VAL A 142 5.72 1.67 -12.54
C VAL A 142 6.38 2.73 -13.39
N GLY A 143 5.91 3.97 -13.23
CA GLY A 143 6.60 5.15 -13.74
C GLY A 143 7.55 5.69 -12.67
N PHE A 144 8.81 5.90 -13.03
CA PHE A 144 9.80 6.43 -12.10
C PHE A 144 10.68 7.49 -12.75
N ARG A 145 11.07 8.49 -11.94
CA ARG A 145 12.09 9.48 -12.31
C ARG A 145 13.21 9.41 -11.29
N SER A 146 14.31 8.79 -11.68
CA SER A 146 15.49 8.61 -10.83
C SER A 146 16.60 9.58 -11.20
N LYS A 147 17.31 10.09 -10.18
CA LYS A 147 18.60 10.77 -10.33
C LYS A 147 19.64 9.93 -9.63
N VAL A 148 20.69 9.56 -10.37
CA VAL A 148 21.88 8.89 -9.83
C VAL A 148 22.94 9.96 -9.56
N SER A 149 23.61 9.86 -8.42
CA SER A 149 24.67 10.78 -8.04
C SER A 149 25.76 10.04 -7.26
N THR A 150 26.96 10.61 -7.27
CA THR A 150 28.13 10.09 -6.57
C THR A 150 28.23 10.75 -5.18
N PHE A 151 28.83 10.12 -4.17
CA PHE A 151 29.14 10.86 -2.93
C PHE A 151 30.40 11.71 -3.15
N ASP A 152 30.33 12.99 -2.79
CA ASP A 152 31.47 13.92 -2.79
C ASP A 152 32.45 13.61 -1.63
#